data_AF-A0A966EA10-F1
#
_entry.id   AF-A0A966EA10-F1
#
_cell.length_a   1.000
_cell.length_b   1.000
_cell.length_c   1.000
_cell.angle_alpha   90.00
_cell.angle_beta   90.00
_cell.angle_gamma   90.00
#
_symmetry.space_group_name_H-M   'P 1'
#
loop_
_entity.id
_entity.type
_entity.pdbx_description
1 polymer ?
#
loop_
_entity_poly.entity_id
_entity_poly.type
_entity_poly.pdbx_seq_one_letter_code
_entity_poly.pdbx_strand_id
1 'polypeptide(L)'
;MSIVEKLLNNVDWLILSAAFLSLLVTLVVGKMTKGTKDPHPVVGHMTPTVLMMTILTALLFLTWITVGVSYIDLGSLNIIVAMGVATIKAILVSLYFMHLRWDRPFNAIILVGSFLFLGIFLGFALLDTGEYKENLIVDPTILETQFNPSD
;
A
#
# COMPACT_ATOMS: atom_id res chain seq x y z
N MET A 1 -22.23 27.69 -0.40
CA MET A 1 -21.76 27.24 -1.73
C MET A 1 -21.18 25.85 -1.54
N SER A 2 -21.87 24.84 -2.06
CA SER A 2 -21.82 23.46 -1.54
C SER A 2 -20.58 22.72 -2.05
N ILE A 3 -20.00 21.85 -1.22
CA ILE A 3 -18.91 20.92 -1.59
C ILE A 3 -19.24 20.17 -2.90
N VAL A 4 -20.54 19.92 -3.14
CA VAL A 4 -21.07 19.31 -4.36
C VAL A 4 -20.79 20.15 -5.63
N GLU A 5 -20.85 21.47 -5.56
CA GLU A 5 -20.53 22.35 -6.71
C GLU A 5 -19.02 22.36 -7.01
N LYS A 6 -18.17 22.29 -5.98
CA LYS A 6 -16.72 22.13 -6.15
C LYS A 6 -16.35 20.79 -6.78
N LEU A 7 -17.11 19.73 -6.47
CA LEU A 7 -16.94 18.40 -7.05
C LEU A 7 -17.47 18.29 -8.49
N LEU A 8 -18.56 18.99 -8.80
CA LEU A 8 -19.20 18.95 -10.14
C LEU A 8 -18.53 19.87 -11.16
N ASN A 9 -17.92 20.98 -10.74
CA ASN A 9 -17.30 21.95 -11.65
C ASN A 9 -15.88 21.55 -12.08
N ASN A 10 -15.29 20.51 -11.49
CA ASN A 10 -13.95 20.01 -11.84
C ASN A 10 -14.06 18.69 -12.63
N VAL A 11 -14.16 18.79 -13.95
CA VAL A 11 -14.36 17.67 -14.88
C VAL A 11 -13.31 16.56 -14.72
N ASP A 12 -12.06 16.87 -14.39
CA ASP A 12 -11.00 15.87 -14.19
C ASP A 12 -11.23 14.97 -12.97
N TRP A 13 -11.79 15.54 -11.90
CA TRP A 13 -12.17 14.80 -10.69
C TRP A 13 -13.33 13.85 -10.95
N LEU A 14 -14.29 14.34 -11.72
CA LEU A 14 -15.50 13.62 -12.08
C LEU A 14 -15.17 12.46 -13.01
N ILE A 15 -14.29 12.68 -14.00
CA ILE A 15 -13.83 11.65 -14.94
C ILE A 15 -13.02 10.57 -14.21
N LEU A 16 -12.10 10.93 -13.31
CA LEU A 16 -11.29 9.97 -12.55
C LEU A 16 -12.15 9.08 -11.64
N SER A 17 -13.14 9.68 -10.96
CA SER A 17 -14.08 8.96 -10.09
C SER A 17 -15.03 8.07 -10.88
N ALA A 18 -15.62 8.58 -11.97
CA ALA A 18 -16.54 7.83 -12.82
C ALA A 18 -15.84 6.66 -13.56
N ALA A 19 -14.61 6.86 -14.03
CA ALA A 19 -13.82 5.81 -14.67
C ALA A 19 -13.48 4.68 -13.69
N PHE A 20 -13.10 5.04 -12.45
CA PHE A 20 -12.85 4.04 -11.43
C PHE A 20 -14.12 3.33 -10.96
N LEU A 21 -15.22 4.06 -10.77
CA LEU A 21 -16.52 3.49 -10.42
C LEU A 21 -16.99 2.53 -11.51
N SER A 22 -16.84 2.89 -12.78
CA SER A 22 -17.14 2.04 -13.94
C SER A 22 -16.27 0.77 -13.95
N LEU A 23 -14.97 0.89 -13.69
CA LEU A 23 -14.05 -0.25 -13.63
C LEU A 23 -14.38 -1.18 -12.45
N LEU A 24 -14.65 -0.61 -11.26
CA LEU A 24 -15.05 -1.34 -10.07
C LEU A 24 -16.38 -2.07 -10.30
N VAL A 25 -17.38 -1.38 -10.84
CA VAL A 25 -18.68 -1.95 -11.19
C VAL A 25 -18.52 -3.05 -12.23
N THR A 26 -17.70 -2.87 -13.26
CA THR A 26 -17.44 -3.89 -14.29
C THR A 26 -16.81 -5.15 -13.68
N LEU A 27 -15.85 -4.99 -12.78
CA LEU A 27 -15.18 -6.10 -12.09
C LEU A 27 -16.14 -6.82 -11.11
N VAL A 28 -16.98 -6.06 -10.39
CA VAL A 28 -17.98 -6.59 -9.44
C VAL A 28 -19.17 -7.25 -10.15
N VAL A 29 -19.71 -6.64 -11.21
CA VAL A 29 -20.83 -7.17 -12.00
C VAL A 29 -20.41 -8.41 -12.78
N GLY A 30 -19.18 -8.44 -13.31
CA GLY A 30 -18.60 -9.66 -13.88
C GLY A 30 -18.53 -10.83 -12.89
N LYS A 31 -18.55 -10.55 -11.57
CA LYS A 31 -18.63 -11.56 -10.52
C LYS A 31 -20.06 -12.06 -10.27
N MET A 32 -21.08 -11.22 -10.48
CA MET A 32 -22.49 -11.57 -10.25
C MET A 32 -23.13 -12.32 -11.42
N THR A 33 -22.52 -12.34 -12.60
CA THR A 33 -23.03 -13.06 -13.78
C THR A 33 -22.57 -14.51 -13.88
N LYS A 34 -21.67 -14.97 -13.01
CA LYS A 34 -21.30 -16.40 -12.91
C LYS A 34 -22.38 -17.17 -12.15
N GLY A 35 -23.51 -17.38 -12.84
CA GLY A 35 -24.58 -18.27 -12.41
C GLY A 35 -24.06 -19.70 -12.25
N THR A 36 -24.40 -20.29 -11.12
CA THR A 36 -24.05 -21.64 -10.70
C THR A 36 -24.70 -22.68 -11.63
N LYS A 37 -23.90 -23.28 -12.52
CA LYS A 37 -24.11 -24.62 -13.10
C LYS A 37 -22.69 -25.20 -13.18
N ASP A 38 -22.37 -26.32 -12.55
CA ASP A 38 -22.87 -27.66 -12.90
C ASP A 38 -22.86 -28.63 -11.69
N PRO A 39 -23.75 -29.65 -11.67
CA PRO A 39 -23.79 -30.67 -10.64
C PRO A 39 -22.92 -31.88 -11.01
N HIS A 40 -21.60 -31.82 -10.79
CA HIS A 40 -20.77 -33.03 -10.84
C HIS A 40 -19.79 -33.12 -9.65
N PRO A 41 -19.84 -34.20 -8.85
CA PRO A 41 -18.95 -34.39 -7.73
C PRO A 41 -17.63 -34.99 -8.22
N VAL A 42 -16.57 -34.18 -8.29
CA VAL A 42 -15.20 -34.70 -8.37
C VAL A 42 -14.35 -33.95 -7.36
N VAL A 43 -13.80 -34.74 -6.43
CA VAL A 43 -13.08 -34.34 -5.23
C VAL A 43 -11.90 -33.44 -5.58
N GLY A 44 -11.95 -32.17 -5.15
CA GLY A 44 -10.85 -31.22 -5.24
C GLY A 44 -11.15 -29.98 -4.39
N HIS A 45 -10.73 -30.00 -3.12
CA HIS A 45 -10.82 -28.85 -2.22
C HIS A 45 -9.86 -27.74 -2.70
N MET A 46 -10.31 -26.89 -3.61
CA MET A 46 -9.60 -25.66 -3.98
C MET A 46 -10.33 -24.50 -3.32
N THR A 47 -9.58 -23.64 -2.62
CA THR A 47 -10.12 -22.45 -1.95
C THR A 47 -11.03 -21.69 -2.92
N PRO A 48 -12.23 -21.25 -2.49
CA PRO A 48 -13.22 -20.72 -3.39
C PRO A 48 -12.63 -19.55 -4.17
N THR A 49 -12.42 -19.72 -5.49
CA THR A 49 -11.82 -18.68 -6.36
C THR A 49 -12.60 -17.37 -6.29
N VAL A 50 -13.91 -17.47 -5.99
CA VAL A 50 -14.80 -16.34 -5.73
C VAL A 50 -14.29 -15.48 -4.57
N LEU A 51 -13.78 -16.08 -3.49
CA LEU A 51 -13.28 -15.37 -2.32
C LEU A 51 -12.03 -14.54 -2.65
N MET A 52 -11.03 -15.14 -3.31
CA MET A 52 -9.83 -14.40 -3.73
C MET A 52 -10.17 -13.23 -4.65
N MET A 53 -11.10 -13.44 -5.59
CA MET A 53 -11.61 -12.37 -6.45
C MET A 53 -12.35 -11.27 -5.66
N THR A 54 -13.11 -11.63 -4.62
CA THR A 54 -13.77 -10.62 -3.75
C THR A 54 -12.76 -9.71 -3.06
N ILE A 55 -11.68 -10.29 -2.54
CA ILE A 55 -10.66 -9.56 -1.77
C ILE A 55 -9.80 -8.72 -2.70
N LEU A 56 -9.49 -9.22 -3.91
CA LEU A 56 -8.87 -8.43 -4.99
C LEU A 56 -9.66 -7.14 -5.25
N THR A 57 -10.99 -7.27 -5.34
CA THR A 57 -11.85 -6.12 -5.62
C THR A 57 -11.88 -5.15 -4.44
N ALA A 58 -11.89 -5.65 -3.19
CA ALA A 58 -11.78 -4.83 -1.99
C ALA A 58 -10.43 -4.07 -1.91
N LEU A 59 -9.32 -4.70 -2.31
CA LEU A 59 -7.99 -4.09 -2.36
C LEU A 59 -7.90 -2.98 -3.40
N LEU A 60 -8.52 -3.17 -4.58
CA LEU A 60 -8.62 -2.12 -5.60
C LEU A 60 -9.44 -0.94 -5.07
N PHE A 61 -10.56 -1.20 -4.41
CA PHE A 61 -11.39 -0.17 -3.80
C PHE A 61 -10.63 0.66 -2.76
N LEU A 62 -9.88 -0.01 -1.86
CA LEU A 62 -9.03 0.69 -0.87
C LEU A 62 -7.96 1.57 -1.55
N THR A 63 -7.39 1.12 -2.66
CA THR A 63 -6.40 1.89 -3.43
C THR A 63 -7.02 3.15 -4.03
N TRP A 64 -8.26 3.08 -4.48
CA TRP A 64 -8.93 4.27 -4.99
C TRP A 64 -9.29 5.27 -3.90
N ILE A 65 -9.68 4.80 -2.71
CA ILE A 65 -9.84 5.67 -1.55
C ILE A 65 -8.52 6.42 -1.28
N THR A 66 -7.36 5.75 -1.34
CA THR A 66 -6.07 6.44 -1.15
C THR A 66 -5.77 7.47 -2.24
N VAL A 67 -6.11 7.17 -3.49
CA VAL A 67 -5.99 8.12 -4.59
C VAL A 67 -6.88 9.33 -4.32
N GLY A 68 -8.15 9.12 -3.96
CA GLY A 68 -9.07 10.20 -3.60
C GLY A 68 -8.60 11.06 -2.41
N VAL A 69 -8.07 10.43 -1.37
CA VAL A 69 -7.47 11.13 -0.22
C VAL A 69 -6.25 11.95 -0.64
N SER A 70 -5.42 11.45 -1.58
CA SER A 70 -4.18 12.14 -1.99
C SER A 70 -4.41 13.50 -2.66
N TYR A 71 -5.60 13.75 -3.19
CA TYR A 71 -5.95 15.05 -3.78
C TYR A 71 -6.59 16.02 -2.79
N ILE A 72 -6.92 15.56 -1.59
CA ILE A 72 -7.38 16.42 -0.50
C ILE A 72 -6.15 16.75 0.33
N ASP A 73 -5.73 18.01 0.29
CA ASP A 73 -4.55 18.45 1.03
C ASP A 73 -4.91 18.61 2.51
N LEU A 74 -4.75 17.52 3.26
CA LEU A 74 -4.99 17.45 4.71
C LEU A 74 -3.75 17.88 5.52
N GLY A 75 -2.71 18.40 4.87
CA GLY A 75 -1.45 18.76 5.52
C GLY A 75 -0.79 17.54 6.16
N SER A 76 -0.44 17.64 7.45
CA SER A 76 0.27 16.55 8.17
C SER A 76 -0.56 15.27 8.33
N LEU A 77 -1.90 15.37 8.31
CA LEU A 77 -2.78 14.21 8.45
C LEU A 77 -2.75 13.29 7.21
N ASN A 78 -2.28 13.77 6.06
CA ASN A 78 -2.18 12.97 4.84
C ASN A 78 -1.29 11.74 5.04
N ILE A 79 -0.13 11.91 5.69
CA ILE A 79 0.80 10.81 6.00
C ILE A 79 0.16 9.76 6.90
N ILE A 80 -0.57 10.19 7.93
CA ILE A 80 -1.22 9.28 8.87
C ILE A 80 -2.30 8.46 8.16
N VAL A 81 -3.12 9.11 7.33
CA VAL A 81 -4.17 8.42 6.56
C VAL A 81 -3.55 7.48 5.52
N ALA A 82 -2.52 7.92 4.80
CA ALA A 82 -1.82 7.09 3.82
C ALA A 82 -1.21 5.83 4.46
N MET A 83 -0.58 5.97 5.63
CA MET A 83 -0.04 4.84 6.38
C MET A 83 -1.12 3.93 6.97
N GLY A 84 -2.22 4.50 7.46
CA GLY A 84 -3.39 3.74 7.91
C GLY A 84 -3.97 2.87 6.79
N VAL A 85 -4.19 3.42 5.59
CA VAL A 85 -4.74 2.62 4.49
C VAL A 85 -3.73 1.62 3.95
N ALA A 86 -2.44 1.98 3.89
CA ALA A 86 -1.38 1.05 3.50
C ALA A 86 -1.31 -0.17 4.41
N THR A 87 -1.42 0.00 5.73
CA THR A 87 -1.41 -1.11 6.70
C THR A 87 -2.63 -2.01 6.55
N ILE A 88 -3.84 -1.46 6.38
CA ILE A 88 -5.05 -2.26 6.14
C ILE A 88 -4.92 -3.07 4.86
N LYS A 89 -4.40 -2.47 3.78
CA LYS A 89 -4.14 -3.16 2.52
C LYS A 89 -3.16 -4.32 2.70
N ALA A 90 -2.07 -4.09 3.43
CA ALA A 90 -1.06 -5.11 3.72
C ALA A 90 -1.65 -6.29 4.51
N ILE A 91 -2.51 -6.03 5.49
CA ILE A 91 -3.19 -7.06 6.28
C ILE A 91 -4.13 -7.90 5.40
N LEU A 92 -4.95 -7.28 4.54
CA LEU A 92 -5.82 -8.03 3.64
C LEU A 92 -5.02 -8.91 2.66
N VAL A 93 -3.89 -8.41 2.15
CA VAL A 93 -3.02 -9.19 1.27
C VAL A 93 -2.39 -10.36 2.03
N SER A 94 -1.85 -10.13 3.23
CA SER A 94 -1.18 -11.19 3.99
C SER A 94 -2.15 -12.27 4.45
N LEU A 95 -3.33 -11.92 4.96
CA LEU A 95 -4.29 -12.92 5.45
C LEU A 95 -4.83 -13.83 4.34
N TYR A 96 -5.10 -13.28 3.15
CA TYR A 96 -5.83 -13.98 2.12
C TYR A 96 -4.99 -14.41 0.91
N PHE A 97 -4.16 -13.52 0.35
CA PHE A 97 -3.34 -13.84 -0.82
C PHE A 97 -2.12 -14.70 -0.46
N MET A 98 -1.51 -14.46 0.71
CA MET A 98 -0.44 -15.32 1.22
C MET A 98 -0.98 -16.59 1.92
N HIS A 99 -2.28 -16.86 1.79
CA HIS A 99 -2.98 -18.00 2.36
C HIS A 99 -2.87 -18.14 3.89
N LEU A 100 -2.38 -17.15 4.65
CA LEU A 100 -2.22 -17.25 6.12
C LEU A 100 -3.48 -17.75 6.85
N ARG A 101 -4.68 -17.40 6.36
CA ARG A 101 -5.94 -17.82 6.97
C ARG A 101 -6.25 -19.31 6.82
N TRP A 102 -5.81 -19.94 5.73
CA TRP A 102 -6.10 -21.36 5.40
C TRP A 102 -4.88 -22.27 5.45
N ASP A 103 -3.68 -21.71 5.39
CA ASP A 103 -2.43 -22.46 5.39
C ASP A 103 -1.90 -22.72 6.82
N ARG A 104 -0.85 -23.53 6.90
CA ARG A 104 -0.18 -23.81 8.18
C ARG A 104 0.32 -22.51 8.84
N PRO A 105 0.29 -22.40 10.18
CA PRO A 105 0.75 -21.20 10.90
C PRO A 105 2.25 -20.88 10.68
N PHE A 106 2.98 -21.79 10.04
CA PHE A 106 4.38 -21.61 9.62
C PHE A 106 4.59 -20.36 8.75
N ASN A 107 3.69 -20.09 7.79
CA ASN A 107 3.80 -18.90 6.93
C ASN A 107 3.62 -17.60 7.73
N ALA A 108 2.77 -17.61 8.77
CA ALA A 108 2.60 -16.47 9.66
C ALA A 108 3.85 -16.18 10.48
N ILE A 109 4.51 -17.23 11.00
CA ILE A 109 5.76 -17.10 11.76
C ILE A 109 6.87 -16.52 10.90
N ILE A 110 7.03 -17.01 9.66
CA ILE A 110 8.02 -16.47 8.72
C ILE A 110 7.71 -15.01 8.41
N LEU A 111 6.45 -14.66 8.13
CA LEU A 111 6.06 -13.29 7.82
C LEU A 111 6.36 -12.34 8.98
N VAL A 112 5.99 -12.70 10.22
CA VAL A 112 6.30 -11.90 11.41
C VAL A 112 7.81 -11.81 11.63
N GLY A 113 8.54 -12.91 11.46
CA GLY A 113 10.01 -12.94 11.52
C GLY A 113 10.66 -12.01 10.49
N SER A 114 10.17 -12.00 9.25
CA SER A 114 10.63 -11.09 8.19
C SER A 114 10.33 -9.63 8.51
N PHE A 115 9.16 -9.30 9.05
CA PHE A 115 8.84 -7.93 9.48
C PHE A 115 9.68 -7.47 10.67
N LEU A 116 9.94 -8.37 11.64
CA LEU A 116 10.83 -8.08 12.76
C LEU A 116 12.25 -7.80 12.29
N PHE A 117 12.78 -8.67 11.41
CA PHE A 117 14.11 -8.49 10.84
C PHE A 117 14.21 -7.22 9.98
N LEU A 118 13.19 -6.93 9.16
CA LEU A 118 13.08 -5.70 8.40
C LEU A 118 13.06 -4.47 9.31
N GLY A 119 12.31 -4.52 10.41
CA GLY A 119 12.25 -3.43 11.38
C GLY A 119 13.59 -3.16 12.04
N ILE A 120 14.31 -4.22 12.45
CA ILE A 120 15.67 -4.11 13.00
C ILE A 120 16.63 -3.56 11.95
N PHE A 121 16.59 -4.06 10.72
CA PHE A 121 17.43 -3.60 9.61
C PHE A 121 17.21 -2.12 9.32
N LEU A 122 15.94 -1.68 9.17
CA LEU A 122 15.60 -0.28 8.96
C LEU A 122 16.05 0.58 10.15
N GLY A 123 15.86 0.10 11.38
CA GLY A 123 16.33 0.79 12.58
C GLY A 123 17.84 1.03 12.54
N PHE A 124 18.63 -0.02 12.28
CA PHE A 124 20.08 0.12 12.15
C PHE A 124 20.48 1.02 10.99
N ALA A 125 19.88 0.87 9.81
CA ALA A 125 20.20 1.71 8.65
C ALA A 125 19.92 3.20 8.91
N LEU A 126 18.85 3.53 9.64
CA LEU A 126 18.53 4.90 10.01
C LEU A 126 19.48 5.45 11.08
N LEU A 127 19.87 4.65 12.06
CA LEU A 127 20.88 5.02 13.06
C LEU A 127 22.24 5.28 12.42
N ASP A 128 22.65 4.38 11.53
CA ASP A 128 23.88 4.46 10.75
C ASP A 128 23.93 5.76 9.92
N THR A 129 22.87 6.03 9.15
CA THR A 129 22.74 7.27 8.38
C THR A 129 22.74 8.51 9.28
N GLY A 130 22.15 8.43 10.48
CA GLY A 130 22.13 9.52 11.45
C GLY A 130 23.52 9.93 11.90
N GLU A 131 24.36 8.95 12.21
CA GLU A 131 25.73 9.15 12.72
C GLU A 131 26.69 9.68 11.64
N TYR A 132 26.64 9.13 10.42
CA TYR A 132 27.55 9.54 9.36
C TYR A 132 27.31 10.98 8.87
N LYS A 133 26.10 11.51 8.99
CA LYS A 133 25.78 12.87 8.54
C LYS A 133 26.55 13.96 9.31
N GLU A 134 26.89 13.74 10.56
CA GLU A 134 27.69 14.71 11.35
C GLU A 134 29.16 14.71 10.90
N ASN A 135 29.69 13.55 10.52
CA ASN A 135 31.07 13.36 10.10
C ASN A 135 31.34 13.74 8.63
N LEU A 136 30.31 14.08 7.86
CA LEU A 136 30.40 14.53 6.46
C LEU A 136 30.41 16.07 6.33
N ILE A 137 30.34 16.81 7.44
CA ILE A 137 30.60 18.25 7.45
C ILE A 137 32.10 18.41 7.19
N VAL A 138 32.44 18.65 5.92
CA VAL A 138 33.81 18.97 5.53
C VAL A 138 34.19 20.27 6.23
N ASP A 139 35.09 20.19 7.20
CA ASP A 139 35.65 21.37 7.84
C ASP A 139 36.37 22.21 6.76
N PRO A 140 35.92 23.46 6.49
CA PRO A 140 36.51 24.31 5.46
C PRO A 140 38.01 24.55 5.67
N THR A 141 38.53 24.38 6.88
CA THR A 141 39.97 24.49 7.15
C THR A 141 40.80 23.36 6.52
N ILE A 142 40.18 22.21 6.23
CA ILE A 142 40.83 21.08 5.54
C ILE A 142 41.06 21.39 4.07
N LEU A 143 40.21 22.24 3.47
CA LEU A 143 40.41 22.71 2.10
C LEU A 143 41.52 23.77 2.05
N GLU A 144 41.58 24.66 3.05
CA GLU A 144 42.62 25.69 3.13
C GLU A 144 44.00 25.11 3.42
N THR A 145 44.11 24.16 4.35
CA THR A 145 45.40 23.51 4.68
C THR A 145 45.92 22.58 3.57
N GLN A 146 45.03 22.01 2.74
CA GLN A 146 45.45 21.22 1.56
C GLN A 146 45.91 22.08 0.38
N PHE A 147 45.35 23.29 0.20
CA PHE A 147 45.66 24.14 -0.96
C PHE A 147 46.68 25.25 -0.67
N ASN A 148 46.86 25.65 0.59
CA ASN A 148 47.86 26.61 1.02
C ASN A 148 48.73 26.06 2.17
N PRO A 149 49.74 25.22 1.87
CA PRO A 149 50.65 24.67 2.86
C PRO A 149 51.70 25.74 3.24
N SER A 150 51.31 26.71 4.08
CA SER A 150 52.24 27.73 4.59
C SER A 150 52.68 27.51 6.05
N ASP A 151 52.26 26.40 6.66
CA ASP A 151 52.72 25.90 7.98
C ASP A 151 53.46 24.57 7.84
#